data_AF-A0A1F9MWT2-F1
#
_entry.id   AF-A0A1F9MWT2-F1
#
_cell.length_a   1.000
_cell.length_b   1.000
_cell.length_c   1.000
_cell.angle_alpha   90.00
_cell.angle_beta   90.00
_cell.angle_gamma   90.00
#
_symmetry.space_group_name_H-M   'P 1'
#
loop_
_entity.id
_entity.type
_entity.pdbx_description
1 polymer ?
#
loop_
_entity_poly.entity_id
_entity_poly.type
_entity_poly.pdbx_seq_one_letter_code
_entity_poly.pdbx_strand_id
1 'polypeptide(L)'
;MRARLGELLVQAGVLSRKQIEAALEHQRHAVRRPKLGEVILQLGLTTEDVILDVLSRALHLPAIDLIHTTPTQEALRTVSVSEAFASLMIPVRLEREGHRRRLVLAMADPTNIQLIDNLQFKTGMVVRPLVSTATQVRQAIEQHYKVPHSPMSAAAMPGGEAATWVGDAPGRESTSEVAAAELIVVSGPAKGQRHWLKAGKSIDFGRGENVEVSIPGDMRMSRRHFILVDAGDAIELVDLGGVNGTVLNQQRVRRAVIKSGDFIGAGETIIEVRLLSRR
;
A
#
# COMPACT_ATOMS: atom_id res chain seq x y z
N MET A 1 -6.59 -26.48 9.45
CA MET A 1 -7.54 -25.83 10.37
C MET A 1 -7.04 -24.43 10.63
N ARG A 2 -7.87 -23.41 10.40
CA ARG A 2 -7.52 -22.00 10.67
C ARG A 2 -7.81 -21.74 12.15
N ALA A 3 -6.78 -21.74 13.00
CA ALA A 3 -6.96 -21.40 14.40
C ALA A 3 -7.44 -19.94 14.50
N ARG A 4 -8.61 -19.71 15.09
CA ARG A 4 -9.15 -18.36 15.23
C ARG A 4 -8.46 -17.70 16.42
N LEU A 5 -7.96 -16.48 16.25
CA LEU A 5 -7.28 -15.71 17.31
C LEU A 5 -8.05 -15.72 18.64
N GLY A 6 -9.38 -15.58 18.59
CA GLY A 6 -10.21 -15.60 19.79
C GLY A 6 -10.20 -16.94 20.54
N GLU A 7 -10.12 -18.07 19.83
CA GLU A 7 -10.03 -19.39 20.46
C GLU A 7 -8.66 -19.58 21.12
N LEU A 8 -7.59 -19.14 20.45
CA LEU A 8 -6.23 -19.21 20.99
C LEU A 8 -6.08 -18.39 22.28
N LEU A 9 -6.65 -17.18 22.32
CA LEU A 9 -6.61 -16.33 23.51
C LEU A 9 -7.42 -16.89 24.68
N VAL A 10 -8.50 -17.63 24.39
CA VAL A 10 -9.29 -18.32 25.43
C VAL A 10 -8.57 -19.55 25.94
N GLN A 11 -8.00 -20.36 25.06
CA GLN A 11 -7.24 -21.56 25.44
C GLN A 11 -5.99 -21.21 26.27
N ALA A 12 -5.35 -20.08 25.96
CA ALA A 12 -4.21 -19.57 26.73
C ALA A 12 -4.61 -18.95 28.08
N GLY A 13 -5.92 -18.85 28.38
CA GLY A 13 -6.42 -18.23 29.62
C GLY A 13 -6.26 -16.71 29.68
N VAL A 14 -5.91 -16.06 28.56
CA VAL A 14 -5.73 -14.60 28.49
C VAL A 14 -7.07 -13.88 28.50
N LEU A 15 -8.05 -14.40 27.74
CA LEU A 15 -9.38 -13.83 27.64
C LEU A 15 -10.45 -14.87 27.95
N SER A 16 -11.53 -14.44 28.60
CA SER A 16 -12.73 -15.26 28.76
C SER A 16 -13.57 -15.27 27.49
N ARG A 17 -14.40 -16.31 27.33
CA ARG A 17 -15.34 -16.41 26.20
C ARG A 17 -16.28 -15.21 26.10
N LYS A 18 -16.71 -14.68 27.25
CA LYS A 18 -17.54 -13.46 27.34
C LYS A 18 -16.83 -12.21 26.81
N GLN A 19 -15.53 -12.06 27.10
CA GLN A 19 -14.72 -10.93 26.58
C GLN A 19 -14.55 -11.02 25.06
N ILE A 20 -14.37 -12.24 24.52
CA ILE A 20 -14.32 -12.46 23.07
C ILE A 20 -15.67 -12.13 22.41
N GLU A 21 -16.79 -12.53 23.02
CA GLU A 21 -18.13 -12.21 22.53
C GLU A 21 -18.35 -10.69 22.49
N ALA A 22 -18.00 -9.96 23.56
CA ALA A 22 -18.07 -8.51 23.60
C ALA A 22 -17.20 -7.84 22.52
N ALA A 23 -15.98 -8.34 22.28
CA ALA A 23 -15.10 -7.84 21.22
C ALA A 23 -15.68 -8.10 19.82
N LEU A 24 -16.28 -9.27 19.58
CA LEU A 24 -16.94 -9.60 18.33
C LEU A 24 -18.19 -8.73 18.09
N GLU A 25 -18.95 -8.42 19.13
CA GLU A 25 -20.09 -7.52 19.06
C GLU A 25 -19.65 -6.11 18.65
N HIS A 26 -18.61 -5.59 19.30
CA HIS A 26 -17.99 -4.31 18.92
C HIS A 26 -17.50 -4.31 17.46
N GLN A 27 -16.88 -5.40 17.01
CA GLN A 27 -16.43 -5.56 15.63
C GLN A 27 -17.59 -5.50 14.61
N ARG A 28 -18.76 -6.07 14.95
CA ARG A 28 -19.95 -6.09 14.08
C ARG A 28 -20.58 -4.71 13.93
N HIS A 29 -20.55 -3.91 14.99
CA HIS A 29 -21.12 -2.56 15.01
C HIS A 29 -20.15 -1.48 14.51
N ALA A 30 -18.86 -1.79 14.36
CA ALA A 30 -17.89 -0.88 13.78
C ALA A 30 -18.17 -0.60 12.30
N VAL A 31 -18.19 0.69 11.93
CA VAL A 31 -18.39 1.18 10.55
C VAL A 31 -17.38 0.55 9.57
N ARG A 32 -16.14 0.38 10.01
CA ARG A 32 -15.06 -0.24 9.25
C ARG A 32 -14.66 -1.53 9.96
N ARG A 33 -15.24 -2.69 9.59
CA ARG A 33 -15.03 -4.00 10.26
C ARG A 33 -13.54 -4.30 10.51
N PRO A 34 -13.00 -3.96 11.70
CA PRO A 34 -11.58 -4.08 12.00
C PRO A 34 -11.23 -5.55 12.29
N LYS A 35 -9.95 -5.90 12.40
CA LYS A 35 -9.58 -7.29 12.78
C LYS A 35 -9.88 -7.52 14.26
N LEU A 36 -10.24 -8.75 14.64
CA LEU A 36 -10.60 -9.06 16.04
C LEU A 36 -9.49 -8.68 17.04
N GLY A 37 -8.23 -8.91 16.68
CA GLY A 37 -7.08 -8.52 17.52
C GLY A 37 -6.98 -7.02 17.75
N GLU A 38 -7.30 -6.21 16.74
CA GLU A 38 -7.31 -4.74 16.84
C GLU A 38 -8.40 -4.27 17.81
N VAL A 39 -9.60 -4.86 17.74
CA VAL A 39 -10.69 -4.57 18.68
C VAL A 39 -10.33 -4.96 20.11
N ILE A 40 -9.71 -6.13 20.28
CA ILE A 40 -9.27 -6.62 21.58
C ILE A 40 -8.29 -5.65 22.25
N LEU A 41 -7.36 -5.08 21.47
CA LEU A 41 -6.43 -4.05 21.94
C LEU A 41 -7.13 -2.72 22.23
N GLN A 42 -8.02 -2.27 21.34
CA GLN A 42 -8.79 -1.02 21.52
C GLN A 42 -9.68 -1.04 22.75
N LEU A 43 -10.27 -2.19 23.08
CA LEU A 43 -11.07 -2.40 24.28
C LEU A 43 -10.23 -2.60 25.55
N GLY A 44 -8.89 -2.58 25.44
CA GLY A 44 -7.98 -2.76 26.57
C GLY A 44 -8.07 -4.14 27.22
N LEU A 45 -8.55 -5.16 26.49
CA LEU A 45 -8.76 -6.50 27.04
C LEU A 45 -7.45 -7.27 27.26
N THR A 46 -6.42 -6.94 26.46
CA THR A 46 -5.06 -7.47 26.61
C THR A 46 -4.08 -6.54 25.87
N THR A 47 -2.78 -6.83 25.94
CA THR A 47 -1.72 -6.06 25.29
C THR A 47 -1.16 -6.77 24.05
N GLU A 48 -0.44 -6.02 23.22
CA GLU A 48 0.20 -6.57 22.02
C GLU A 48 1.20 -7.68 22.35
N ASP A 49 1.99 -7.50 23.41
CA ASP A 49 3.00 -8.47 23.85
C ASP A 49 2.37 -9.82 24.23
N VAL A 50 1.24 -9.76 24.94
CA VAL A 50 0.51 -10.97 25.36
C VAL A 50 -0.11 -11.68 24.15
N ILE A 51 -0.67 -10.92 23.19
CA ILE A 51 -1.18 -11.51 21.94
C ILE A 51 -0.04 -12.19 21.16
N LEU A 52 1.10 -11.51 21.04
CA LEU A 52 2.27 -11.97 20.30
C LEU A 52 2.82 -13.27 20.90
N ASP A 53 2.93 -13.32 22.22
CA ASP A 53 3.40 -14.49 22.96
C ASP A 53 2.44 -15.69 22.84
N VAL A 54 1.12 -15.47 22.93
CA VAL A 54 0.12 -16.53 22.69
C VAL A 54 0.22 -17.07 21.26
N LEU A 55 0.34 -16.19 20.26
CA LEU A 55 0.44 -16.59 18.87
C LEU A 55 1.74 -17.37 18.59
N SER A 56 2.86 -16.92 19.15
CA SER A 56 4.16 -17.60 19.07
C SER A 56 4.06 -19.05 19.57
N ARG A 57 3.50 -19.22 20.77
CA ARG A 57 3.33 -20.54 21.40
C ARG A 57 2.35 -21.43 20.66
N ALA A 58 1.19 -20.88 20.27
CA ALA A 58 0.16 -21.64 19.57
C ALA A 58 0.63 -22.13 18.19
N LEU A 59 1.42 -21.32 17.49
CA LEU A 59 1.86 -21.59 16.12
C LEU A 59 3.25 -22.25 16.06
N HIS A 60 3.94 -22.40 17.19
CA HIS A 60 5.32 -22.89 17.26
C HIS A 60 6.28 -22.08 16.36
N LEU A 61 6.04 -20.77 16.28
CA LEU A 61 6.81 -19.85 15.46
C LEU A 61 7.43 -18.76 16.34
N PRO A 62 8.68 -18.34 16.10
CA PRO A 62 9.27 -17.30 16.91
C PRO A 62 8.54 -15.97 16.71
N ALA A 63 8.21 -15.30 17.82
CA ALA A 63 7.79 -13.92 17.80
C ALA A 63 8.95 -12.99 17.44
N ILE A 64 8.64 -11.90 16.73
CA ILE A 64 9.56 -10.80 16.51
C ILE A 64 8.89 -9.48 16.85
N ASP A 65 9.62 -8.69 17.64
CA ASP A 65 9.28 -7.31 17.93
C ASP A 65 9.91 -6.41 16.88
N LEU A 66 9.07 -5.80 16.05
CA LEU A 66 9.51 -4.89 14.98
C LEU A 66 9.71 -3.45 15.47
N ILE A 67 9.40 -3.14 16.73
CA ILE A 67 9.70 -1.84 17.35
C ILE A 67 11.21 -1.73 17.62
N HIS A 68 11.83 -2.83 18.03
CA HIS A 68 13.26 -2.88 18.38
C HIS A 68 14.13 -3.58 17.33
N THR A 69 13.53 -4.25 16.35
CA THR A 69 14.28 -4.93 15.28
C THR A 69 14.16 -4.20 13.96
N THR A 70 15.29 -3.78 13.39
CA THR A 70 15.33 -3.10 12.09
C THR A 70 15.53 -4.08 10.93
N PRO A 71 14.63 -4.10 9.94
CA PRO A 71 14.81 -4.88 8.72
C PRO A 71 16.05 -4.46 7.91
N THR A 72 16.72 -5.43 7.28
CA THR A 72 17.85 -5.15 6.38
C THR A 72 17.38 -4.69 5.01
N GLN A 73 18.10 -3.75 4.41
CA GLN A 73 17.75 -3.20 3.09
C GLN A 73 17.76 -4.25 1.97
N GLU A 74 18.60 -5.28 2.07
CA GLU A 74 18.62 -6.39 1.11
C GLU A 74 17.33 -7.20 1.18
N ALA A 75 16.78 -7.44 2.38
CA ALA A 75 15.52 -8.15 2.56
C ALA A 75 14.33 -7.33 2.06
N LEU A 76 14.27 -6.03 2.36
CA LEU A 76 13.18 -5.16 1.92
C LEU A 76 13.04 -5.09 0.39
N ARG A 77 14.12 -5.30 -0.36
CA ARG A 77 14.10 -5.37 -1.84
C ARG A 77 13.44 -6.63 -2.40
N THR A 78 13.23 -7.67 -1.58
CA THR A 78 12.70 -8.96 -2.03
C THR A 78 11.18 -8.99 -2.15
N VAL A 79 10.51 -8.08 -1.44
CA VAL A 79 9.05 -7.95 -1.45
C VAL A 79 8.71 -6.49 -1.73
N SER A 80 7.75 -6.26 -2.63
CA SER A 80 7.31 -4.90 -2.93
C SER A 80 6.48 -4.30 -1.79
N VAL A 81 6.45 -2.97 -1.70
CA VAL A 81 5.64 -2.23 -0.72
C VAL A 81 4.17 -2.66 -0.76
N SER A 82 3.62 -2.81 -1.96
CA SER A 82 2.23 -3.21 -2.17
C SER A 82 1.94 -4.61 -1.64
N GLU A 83 2.85 -5.57 -1.86
CA GLU A 83 2.71 -6.93 -1.33
C GLU A 83 2.84 -6.96 0.19
N ALA A 84 3.76 -6.18 0.74
CA ALA A 84 3.95 -6.01 2.18
C ALA A 84 2.69 -5.45 2.86
N PHE A 85 2.09 -4.38 2.33
CA PHE A 85 0.85 -3.80 2.86
C PHE A 85 -0.37 -4.69 2.64
N ALA A 86 -0.55 -5.24 1.44
CA ALA A 86 -1.72 -6.04 1.11
C ALA A 86 -1.80 -7.33 1.93
N SER A 87 -0.63 -7.91 2.22
CA SER A 87 -0.53 -9.18 2.94
C SER A 87 -0.14 -9.02 4.42
N LEU A 88 0.05 -7.77 4.89
CA LEU A 88 0.55 -7.43 6.22
C LEU A 88 1.76 -8.28 6.63
N MET A 89 2.85 -8.11 5.89
CA MET A 89 4.12 -8.78 6.14
C MET A 89 5.30 -7.87 5.80
N ILE A 90 6.45 -8.08 6.43
CA ILE A 90 7.68 -7.36 6.14
C ILE A 90 8.90 -8.30 6.12
N PRO A 91 9.71 -8.28 5.05
CA PRO A 91 11.01 -8.96 5.03
C PRO A 91 11.91 -8.38 6.12
N VAL A 92 12.46 -9.23 6.98
CA VAL A 92 13.32 -8.78 8.09
C VAL A 92 14.79 -8.88 7.68
N ARG A 93 15.21 -10.05 7.20
CA ARG A 93 16.61 -10.30 6.82
C ARG A 93 16.74 -11.49 5.89
N LEU A 94 17.86 -11.55 5.18
CA LEU A 94 18.26 -12.71 4.39
C LEU A 94 19.32 -13.49 5.17
N GLU A 95 19.11 -14.79 5.29
CA GLU A 95 20.10 -15.74 5.83
C GLU A 95 20.62 -16.61 4.68
N ARG A 96 21.89 -17.01 4.77
CA ARG A 96 22.47 -18.03 3.88
C ARG A 96 22.79 -19.27 4.71
N GLU A 97 22.29 -20.42 4.29
CA GLU A 97 22.63 -21.70 4.88
C GLU A 97 23.10 -22.64 3.76
N GLY A 98 24.41 -22.85 3.68
CA GLY A 98 25.05 -23.53 2.56
C GLY A 98 24.74 -22.85 1.22
N HIS A 99 24.20 -23.61 0.27
CA HIS A 99 23.84 -23.11 -1.07
C HIS A 99 22.41 -22.52 -1.16
N ARG A 100 21.63 -22.51 -0.07
CA ARG A 100 20.24 -22.03 -0.07
C ARG A 100 20.12 -20.68 0.62
N ARG A 101 19.35 -19.77 0.00
CA ARG A 101 18.97 -18.48 0.58
C ARG A 101 17.67 -18.63 1.34
N ARG A 102 17.65 -18.16 2.59
CA ARG A 102 16.45 -18.14 3.45
C ARG A 102 16.00 -16.69 3.65
N LEU A 103 14.71 -16.43 3.43
CA LEU A 103 14.08 -15.14 3.68
C LEU A 103 13.37 -15.19 5.03
N VAL A 104 13.85 -14.43 6.01
CA VAL A 104 13.17 -14.25 7.29
C VAL A 104 12.07 -13.20 7.11
N LEU A 105 10.82 -13.59 7.34
CA LEU A 105 9.64 -12.78 7.03
C LEU A 105 8.78 -12.62 8.29
N ALA A 106 8.56 -11.38 8.74
CA ALA A 106 7.60 -11.11 9.81
C ALA A 106 6.19 -10.98 9.22
N MET A 107 5.21 -11.67 9.80
CA MET A 107 3.85 -11.76 9.29
C MET A 107 2.82 -11.54 10.40
N ALA A 108 1.75 -10.81 10.07
CA ALA A 108 0.58 -10.67 10.94
C ALA A 108 -0.33 -11.92 10.93
N ASP A 109 -0.39 -12.64 9.80
CA ASP A 109 -1.12 -13.90 9.66
C ASP A 109 -0.21 -15.00 9.06
N PRO A 110 0.64 -15.64 9.89
CA PRO A 110 1.51 -16.75 9.45
C PRO A 110 0.72 -18.03 9.07
N THR A 111 -0.60 -18.08 9.29
CA THR A 111 -1.43 -19.24 8.91
C THR A 111 -1.78 -19.26 7.42
N ASN A 112 -1.44 -18.19 6.68
CA ASN A 112 -1.63 -18.10 5.24
C ASN A 112 -0.51 -18.84 4.49
N ILE A 113 -0.58 -20.18 4.48
CA ILE A 113 0.41 -21.05 3.84
C ILE A 113 0.55 -20.74 2.34
N GLN A 114 -0.56 -20.40 1.66
CA GLN A 114 -0.53 -20.03 0.24
C GLN A 114 0.34 -18.81 -0.05
N LEU A 115 0.31 -17.80 0.81
CA LEU A 115 1.16 -16.61 0.70
C LEU A 115 2.64 -16.98 0.85
N ILE A 116 2.95 -17.87 1.80
CA ILE A 116 4.31 -18.38 2.01
C ILE A 116 4.78 -19.12 0.76
N ASP A 117 3.98 -20.03 0.21
CA ASP A 117 4.34 -20.79 -1.00
C ASP A 117 4.55 -19.89 -2.21
N ASN A 118 3.68 -18.91 -2.42
CA ASN A 118 3.80 -17.96 -3.52
C ASN A 118 5.08 -17.11 -3.42
N LEU A 119 5.45 -16.68 -2.21
CA LEU A 119 6.70 -15.94 -1.98
C LEU A 119 7.92 -16.82 -2.19
N GLN A 120 7.88 -18.08 -1.74
CA GLN A 120 8.95 -19.04 -1.99
C GLN A 120 9.16 -19.25 -3.48
N PHE A 121 8.07 -19.44 -4.24
CA PHE A 121 8.11 -19.61 -5.68
C PHE A 121 8.65 -18.35 -6.40
N LYS A 122 8.13 -17.17 -6.06
CA LYS A 122 8.51 -15.90 -6.69
C LYS A 122 9.96 -15.52 -6.41
N THR A 123 10.41 -15.72 -5.17
CA THR A 123 11.76 -15.28 -4.74
C THR A 123 12.84 -16.35 -4.93
N GLY A 124 12.45 -17.62 -5.09
CA GLY A 124 13.36 -18.76 -5.10
C GLY A 124 14.08 -18.97 -3.76
N MET A 125 13.57 -18.38 -2.67
CA MET A 125 14.13 -18.46 -1.32
C MET A 125 13.23 -19.30 -0.42
N VAL A 126 13.82 -19.98 0.55
CA VAL A 126 13.04 -20.66 1.59
C VAL A 126 12.55 -19.61 2.58
N VAL A 127 11.23 -19.47 2.72
CA VAL A 127 10.65 -18.46 3.63
C VAL A 127 10.61 -19.03 5.04
N ARG A 128 11.18 -18.30 5.98
CA ARG A 128 11.14 -18.58 7.42
C ARG A 128 10.20 -17.54 8.07
N PRO A 129 8.93 -17.90 8.35
CA PRO A 129 7.98 -16.97 8.93
C PRO A 129 8.30 -16.73 10.41
N LEU A 130 8.18 -15.46 10.83
CA LEU A 130 8.15 -15.00 12.21
C LEU A 130 6.80 -14.33 12.45
N VAL A 131 6.27 -14.46 13.67
CA VAL A 131 4.99 -13.85 14.02
C VAL A 131 5.23 -12.44 14.56
N SER A 132 4.41 -11.49 14.13
CA SER A 132 4.36 -10.15 14.71
C SER A 132 2.92 -9.63 14.71
N THR A 133 2.63 -8.55 15.44
CA THR A 133 1.28 -7.97 15.46
C THR A 133 0.98 -7.21 14.18
N ALA A 134 -0.30 -7.10 13.80
CA ALA A 134 -0.71 -6.35 12.62
C ALA A 134 -0.32 -4.86 12.72
N THR A 135 -0.33 -4.30 13.93
CA THR A 135 0.09 -2.92 14.22
C THR A 135 1.58 -2.73 13.96
N GLN A 136 2.41 -3.57 14.57
CA GLN A 136 3.87 -3.49 14.43
C GLN A 136 4.31 -3.69 12.99
N VAL A 137 3.73 -4.67 12.28
CA VAL A 137 4.03 -4.89 10.87
C VAL A 137 3.67 -3.67 10.03
N ARG A 138 2.50 -3.07 10.25
CA ARG A 138 2.08 -1.85 9.53
C ARG A 138 3.04 -0.69 9.79
N GLN A 139 3.35 -0.41 11.05
CA GLN A 139 4.28 0.65 11.42
C GLN A 139 5.67 0.42 10.84
N ALA A 140 6.18 -0.80 10.90
CA ALA A 140 7.47 -1.16 10.32
C ALA A 140 7.48 -0.98 8.79
N ILE A 141 6.38 -1.33 8.11
CA ILE A 141 6.26 -1.06 6.67
C ILE A 141 6.29 0.45 6.41
N GLU A 142 5.51 1.25 7.14
CA GLU A 142 5.47 2.72 7.00
C GLU A 142 6.83 3.38 7.26
N GLN A 143 7.60 2.89 8.24
CA GLN A 143 8.90 3.42 8.61
C GLN A 143 10.03 3.01 7.64
N HIS A 144 10.06 1.73 7.23
CA HIS A 144 11.19 1.16 6.50
C HIS A 144 11.00 1.16 4.99
N TYR A 145 9.77 0.89 4.52
CA TYR A 145 9.41 1.21 3.14
C TYR A 145 9.04 2.68 3.10
N LYS A 146 10.05 3.56 3.04
CA LYS A 146 9.84 4.99 2.84
C LYS A 146 8.89 5.23 1.67
N VAL A 147 7.62 5.47 1.98
CA VAL A 147 6.79 6.38 1.21
C VAL A 147 7.60 7.69 1.17
N PRO A 148 7.84 8.33 0.02
CA PRO A 148 8.13 9.74 0.04
C PRO A 148 6.87 10.44 0.55
N HIS A 149 6.71 10.53 1.87
CA HIS A 149 6.09 11.71 2.43
C HIS A 149 7.01 12.86 2.08
N SER A 150 6.54 13.80 1.28
CA SER A 150 7.09 15.14 1.28
C SER A 150 6.47 15.84 2.50
N PRO A 151 7.20 16.10 3.59
CA PRO A 151 6.73 17.00 4.64
C PRO A 151 6.81 18.45 4.14
N MET A 152 5.78 19.22 4.45
CA MET A 152 5.76 20.67 4.31
C MET A 152 6.80 21.35 5.21
N SER A 153 7.40 22.42 4.66
CA SER A 153 7.85 23.67 5.30
C SER A 153 9.15 23.70 6.14
N ALA A 154 10.20 24.35 5.60
CA ALA A 154 10.68 25.69 6.04
C ALA A 154 12.02 26.09 5.36
N ALA A 155 12.19 27.40 5.14
CA ALA A 155 13.41 28.16 4.77
C ALA A 155 13.68 28.49 3.28
N ALA A 156 13.15 29.66 2.85
CA ALA A 156 13.87 30.80 2.24
C ALA A 156 15.41 30.74 2.26
N MET A 157 16.25 31.20 1.31
CA MET A 157 16.23 32.04 0.07
C MET A 157 17.61 31.81 -0.65
N PRO A 158 18.14 32.65 -1.58
CA PRO A 158 17.96 32.64 -3.04
C PRO A 158 19.30 32.57 -3.84
N GLY A 159 19.22 32.59 -5.18
CA GLY A 159 20.34 32.91 -6.11
C GLY A 159 21.09 31.66 -6.63
N GLY A 160 21.48 31.55 -7.89
CA GLY A 160 21.39 32.43 -9.05
C GLY A 160 21.86 31.65 -10.29
N GLU A 161 21.40 32.12 -11.45
CA GLU A 161 22.04 32.08 -12.78
C GLU A 161 22.47 30.70 -13.35
N ALA A 162 21.73 30.13 -14.32
CA ALA A 162 21.63 30.50 -15.75
C ALA A 162 22.61 29.72 -16.65
N ALA A 163 22.03 28.89 -17.54
CA ALA A 163 22.48 28.65 -18.91
C ALA A 163 21.33 27.92 -19.66
N THR A 164 20.43 28.63 -20.35
CA THR A 164 20.43 28.94 -21.81
C THR A 164 20.49 27.69 -22.69
N TRP A 165 19.35 27.13 -23.14
CA TRP A 165 18.47 27.48 -24.30
C TRP A 165 19.10 27.28 -25.69
N VAL A 166 18.48 26.44 -26.54
CA VAL A 166 17.90 26.70 -27.89
C VAL A 166 16.98 25.50 -28.20
N GLY A 167 15.64 25.60 -28.29
CA GLY A 167 14.81 26.15 -29.38
C GLY A 167 14.15 24.95 -30.12
N ASP A 168 12.86 24.84 -30.37
CA ASP A 168 11.87 25.86 -30.72
C ASP A 168 10.44 25.40 -30.36
N ALA A 169 9.58 26.36 -30.03
CA ALA A 169 8.14 26.17 -29.88
C ALA A 169 7.41 26.70 -31.13
N PRO A 170 6.20 26.21 -31.41
CA PRO A 170 5.11 27.17 -31.47
C PRO A 170 3.86 26.69 -30.71
N GLY A 171 3.13 27.66 -30.15
CA GLY A 171 1.81 27.43 -29.55
C GLY A 171 1.72 27.85 -28.08
N ARG A 172 2.04 29.10 -27.76
CA ARG A 172 1.50 29.74 -26.55
C ARG A 172 0.03 30.02 -26.80
N GLU A 173 -0.85 29.17 -26.30
CA GLU A 173 -2.17 29.59 -25.87
C GLU A 173 -2.12 29.85 -24.37
N SER A 174 -2.09 31.15 -24.06
CA SER A 174 -2.43 31.67 -22.74
C SER A 174 -3.94 31.59 -22.58
N THR A 175 -4.38 30.66 -21.76
CA THR A 175 -5.50 30.89 -20.85
C THR A 175 -5.21 30.11 -19.59
N SER A 176 -5.54 30.70 -18.47
CA SER A 176 -5.58 30.08 -17.15
C SER A 176 -6.44 28.82 -17.17
N GLU A 177 -5.91 27.70 -17.67
CA GLU A 177 -6.49 26.40 -17.47
C GLU A 177 -6.13 25.98 -16.06
N VAL A 178 -7.01 26.35 -15.13
CA VAL A 178 -6.94 25.91 -13.74
C VAL A 178 -6.91 24.38 -13.77
N ALA A 179 -5.76 23.78 -13.51
CA ALA A 179 -5.66 22.34 -13.35
C ALA A 179 -6.57 21.95 -12.17
N ALA A 180 -7.47 20.99 -12.38
CA ALA A 180 -8.36 20.48 -11.36
C ALA A 180 -7.65 19.48 -10.44
N ALA A 181 -6.69 18.71 -10.98
CA ALA A 181 -5.87 17.82 -10.19
C ALA A 181 -4.47 17.64 -10.77
N GLU A 182 -3.53 17.40 -9.89
CA GLU A 182 -2.21 16.87 -10.19
C GLU A 182 -2.18 15.37 -9.91
N LEU A 183 -1.62 14.60 -10.84
CA LEU A 183 -1.55 13.15 -10.85
C LEU A 183 -0.08 12.76 -10.83
N ILE A 184 0.37 12.17 -9.73
CA ILE A 184 1.78 11.88 -9.51
C ILE A 184 1.97 10.37 -9.55
N VAL A 185 2.76 9.88 -10.49
CA VAL A 185 3.10 8.46 -10.54
C VAL A 185 4.11 8.17 -9.42
N VAL A 186 3.64 7.58 -8.33
CA VAL A 186 4.44 7.30 -7.13
C VAL A 186 5.08 5.91 -7.16
N SER A 187 4.54 4.99 -7.97
CA SER A 187 5.07 3.65 -8.19
C SER A 187 4.82 3.17 -9.62
N GLY A 188 5.62 2.21 -10.07
CA GLY A 188 5.55 1.65 -11.42
C GLY A 188 6.67 2.13 -12.34
N PRO A 189 6.68 1.71 -13.61
CA PRO A 189 7.75 2.01 -14.56
C PRO A 189 7.82 3.50 -14.96
N ALA A 190 6.73 4.25 -14.76
CA ALA A 190 6.68 5.69 -14.94
C ALA A 190 6.89 6.49 -13.64
N LYS A 191 7.47 5.88 -12.59
CA LYS A 191 7.65 6.52 -11.28
C LYS A 191 8.36 7.88 -11.40
N GLY A 192 7.79 8.88 -10.73
CA GLY A 192 8.27 10.27 -10.71
C GLY A 192 7.62 11.17 -11.76
N GLN A 193 6.89 10.62 -12.74
CA GLN A 193 6.17 11.42 -13.71
C GLN A 193 4.95 12.11 -13.09
N ARG A 194 4.68 13.34 -13.54
CA ARG A 194 3.57 14.18 -13.08
C ARG A 194 2.72 14.56 -14.27
N HIS A 195 1.42 14.46 -14.12
CA HIS A 195 0.43 14.81 -15.12
C HIS A 195 -0.63 15.69 -14.48
N TRP A 196 -1.29 16.54 -15.27
CA TRP A 196 -2.30 17.46 -14.76
C TRP A 196 -3.63 17.20 -15.48
N LEU A 197 -4.68 16.98 -14.68
CA LEU A 197 -6.04 17.00 -15.18
C LEU A 197 -6.53 18.45 -15.20
N LYS A 198 -6.85 18.94 -16.40
CA LYS A 198 -7.44 20.27 -16.60
C LYS A 198 -8.89 20.31 -16.11
N ALA A 199 -9.35 21.43 -15.57
CA ALA A 199 -10.74 21.57 -15.14
C ALA A 199 -11.74 21.37 -16.29
N GLY A 200 -12.81 20.63 -16.01
CA GLY A 200 -13.86 20.27 -16.97
C GLY A 200 -13.41 19.34 -18.10
N LYS A 201 -12.23 18.73 -17.99
CA LYS A 201 -11.68 17.78 -18.97
C LYS A 201 -11.61 16.37 -18.39
N SER A 202 -11.20 15.44 -19.25
CA SER A 202 -10.79 14.10 -18.86
C SER A 202 -9.33 13.87 -19.22
N ILE A 203 -8.71 12.87 -18.59
CA ILE A 203 -7.39 12.37 -18.95
C ILE A 203 -7.41 10.84 -18.89
N ASP A 204 -6.91 10.16 -19.92
CA ASP A 204 -6.88 8.70 -19.97
C ASP A 204 -5.49 8.11 -19.73
N PHE A 205 -5.48 6.98 -19.04
CA PHE A 205 -4.29 6.25 -18.62
C PHE A 205 -4.28 4.85 -19.21
N GLY A 206 -3.11 4.40 -19.64
CA GLY A 206 -2.96 3.05 -20.16
C GLY A 206 -1.54 2.75 -20.62
N ARG A 207 -1.33 1.49 -21.01
CA ARG A 207 -0.06 1.01 -21.56
C ARG A 207 0.11 1.34 -23.05
N GLY A 208 -0.99 1.59 -23.76
CA GLY A 208 -0.98 1.82 -25.20
C GLY A 208 -0.51 3.23 -25.56
N GLU A 209 -0.26 3.48 -26.83
CA GLU A 209 0.11 4.82 -27.31
C GLU A 209 -1.14 5.69 -27.61
N ASN A 210 -2.33 5.08 -27.66
CA ASN A 210 -3.61 5.77 -27.90
C ASN A 210 -4.28 6.27 -26.60
N VAL A 211 -3.48 6.78 -25.67
CA VAL A 211 -3.92 7.41 -24.41
C VAL A 211 -3.06 8.65 -24.15
N GLU A 212 -3.58 9.61 -23.40
CA GLU A 212 -2.90 10.83 -22.98
C GLU A 212 -1.74 10.53 -22.04
N VAL A 213 -1.89 9.59 -21.11
CA VAL A 213 -0.81 9.13 -20.22
C VAL A 213 -0.45 7.68 -20.50
N SER A 214 0.58 7.52 -21.34
CA SER A 214 1.10 6.21 -21.74
C SER A 214 2.17 5.72 -20.78
N ILE A 215 1.97 4.53 -20.22
CA ILE A 215 2.90 3.83 -19.34
C ILE A 215 3.25 2.48 -19.98
N PRO A 216 4.04 2.47 -21.06
CA PRO A 216 4.27 1.27 -21.87
C PRO A 216 5.02 0.17 -21.12
N GLY A 217 5.79 0.51 -20.09
CA GLY A 217 6.54 -0.45 -19.28
C GLY A 217 5.69 -1.32 -18.35
N ASP A 218 4.42 -0.98 -18.13
CA ASP A 218 3.56 -1.71 -17.19
C ASP A 218 2.74 -2.78 -17.93
N MET A 219 3.31 -3.97 -18.10
CA MET A 219 2.65 -5.08 -18.82
C MET A 219 1.35 -5.56 -18.15
N ARG A 220 1.12 -5.21 -16.88
CA ARG A 220 -0.11 -5.54 -16.14
C ARG A 220 -1.18 -4.46 -16.32
N MET A 221 -0.82 -3.30 -16.86
CA MET A 221 -1.75 -2.26 -17.28
C MET A 221 -2.32 -2.58 -18.66
N SER A 222 -3.61 -2.29 -18.83
CA SER A 222 -4.31 -2.46 -20.12
C SER A 222 -3.95 -1.30 -21.06
N ARG A 223 -4.03 -1.54 -22.38
CA ARG A 223 -3.69 -0.51 -23.39
C ARG A 223 -4.42 0.81 -23.16
N ARG A 224 -5.69 0.72 -22.80
CA ARG A 224 -6.49 1.79 -22.18
C ARG A 224 -7.04 1.18 -20.90
N HIS A 225 -6.71 1.72 -19.73
CA HIS A 225 -7.03 1.07 -18.45
C HIS A 225 -8.11 1.83 -17.68
N PHE A 226 -7.93 3.13 -17.46
CA PHE A 226 -8.90 3.97 -16.77
C PHE A 226 -8.86 5.39 -17.30
N ILE A 227 -9.91 6.14 -17.00
CA ILE A 227 -9.98 7.59 -17.25
C ILE A 227 -10.32 8.32 -15.97
N LEU A 228 -9.82 9.54 -15.86
CA LEU A 228 -10.24 10.51 -14.86
C LEU A 228 -11.05 11.59 -15.55
N VAL A 229 -12.20 11.95 -14.97
CA VAL A 229 -13.10 12.96 -15.51
C VAL A 229 -13.38 14.01 -14.44
N ASP A 230 -13.07 15.27 -14.70
CA ASP A 230 -13.51 16.37 -13.84
C ASP A 230 -14.93 16.76 -14.21
N ALA A 231 -15.90 16.37 -13.37
CA ALA A 231 -17.33 16.63 -13.58
C ALA A 231 -17.77 18.02 -13.10
N GLY A 232 -16.85 18.84 -12.57
CA GLY A 232 -17.16 20.18 -12.10
C GLY A 232 -17.58 20.27 -10.63
N ASP A 233 -17.96 19.20 -9.96
CA ASP A 233 -18.17 19.15 -8.51
C ASP A 233 -17.25 18.11 -7.84
N ALA A 234 -16.89 17.08 -8.60
CA ALA A 234 -16.02 16.00 -8.22
C ALA A 234 -15.16 15.53 -9.39
N ILE A 235 -14.07 14.83 -9.08
CA ILE A 235 -13.29 14.09 -10.07
C ILE A 235 -13.68 12.62 -9.96
N GLU A 236 -14.13 12.03 -11.07
CA GLU A 236 -14.50 10.63 -11.15
C GLU A 236 -13.41 9.79 -11.81
N LEU A 237 -13.09 8.67 -11.18
CA LEU A 237 -12.35 7.56 -11.76
C LEU A 237 -13.32 6.62 -12.46
N VAL A 238 -13.05 6.27 -13.71
CA VAL A 238 -13.80 5.25 -14.46
C VAL A 238 -12.84 4.21 -15.03
N ASP A 239 -12.99 2.96 -14.59
CA ASP A 239 -12.28 1.80 -15.13
C ASP A 239 -12.89 1.41 -16.50
N LEU A 240 -12.04 1.15 -17.49
CA LEU A 240 -12.48 0.78 -18.85
C LEU A 240 -12.62 -0.74 -19.04
N GLY A 241 -12.66 -1.51 -17.96
CA GLY A 241 -12.86 -2.97 -18.02
C GLY A 241 -11.59 -3.77 -18.25
N GLY A 242 -10.44 -3.27 -17.79
CA GLY A 242 -9.18 -4.02 -17.85
C GLY A 242 -9.23 -5.32 -17.03
N VAL A 243 -8.52 -6.37 -17.48
CA VAL A 243 -8.51 -7.70 -16.85
C VAL A 243 -8.14 -7.62 -15.35
N ASN A 244 -7.08 -6.86 -15.04
CA ASN A 244 -6.61 -6.66 -13.67
C ASN A 244 -7.47 -5.63 -12.89
N GLY A 245 -8.17 -4.75 -13.62
CA GLY A 245 -9.02 -3.68 -13.10
C GLY A 245 -8.27 -2.60 -12.32
N THR A 246 -8.96 -1.51 -12.09
CA THR A 246 -8.43 -0.35 -11.36
C THR A 246 -8.76 -0.43 -9.87
N VAL A 247 -7.81 -0.04 -9.03
CA VAL A 247 -7.90 -0.01 -7.57
C VAL A 247 -7.87 1.44 -7.11
N LEU A 248 -8.77 1.84 -6.21
CA LEU A 248 -8.73 3.12 -5.51
C LEU A 248 -8.58 2.82 -4.01
N ASN A 249 -7.53 3.32 -3.37
CA ASN A 249 -7.30 3.16 -1.92
C ASN A 249 -7.48 1.70 -1.43
N GLN A 250 -6.89 0.74 -2.14
CA GLN A 250 -6.98 -0.72 -1.88
C GLN A 250 -8.29 -1.40 -2.25
N GLN A 251 -9.29 -0.68 -2.77
CA GLN A 251 -10.55 -1.27 -3.23
C GLN A 251 -10.63 -1.26 -4.76
N ARG A 252 -10.94 -2.42 -5.37
CA ARG A 252 -11.22 -2.47 -6.81
C ARG A 252 -12.51 -1.71 -7.10
N VAL A 253 -12.45 -0.78 -8.05
CA VAL A 253 -13.58 0.08 -8.40
C VAL A 253 -13.80 0.06 -9.90
N ARG A 254 -15.07 0.10 -10.31
CA ARG A 254 -15.44 0.38 -11.72
C ARG A 254 -15.66 1.87 -11.96
N ARG A 255 -16.23 2.54 -10.96
CA ARG A 255 -16.43 3.97 -10.93
C ARG A 255 -16.34 4.46 -9.48
N ALA A 256 -15.62 5.54 -9.23
CA ALA A 256 -15.52 6.12 -7.90
C ALA A 256 -15.18 7.61 -7.96
N VAL A 257 -15.72 8.39 -7.03
CA VAL A 257 -15.32 9.78 -6.82
C VAL A 257 -14.00 9.80 -6.03
N ILE A 258 -13.07 10.63 -6.47
CA ILE A 258 -11.71 10.72 -5.94
C ILE A 258 -11.57 11.97 -5.09
N LYS A 259 -10.82 11.83 -4.00
CA LYS A 259 -10.45 12.90 -3.08
C LYS A 259 -8.96 13.22 -3.19
N SER A 260 -8.59 14.41 -2.71
CA SER A 260 -7.18 14.78 -2.64
C SER A 260 -6.45 13.86 -1.66
N GLY A 261 -5.31 13.32 -2.08
CA GLY A 261 -4.54 12.32 -1.36
C GLY A 261 -4.92 10.86 -1.67
N ASP A 262 -5.88 10.62 -2.56
CA ASP A 262 -6.24 9.26 -2.95
C ASP A 262 -5.20 8.61 -3.88
N PHE A 263 -5.11 7.29 -3.81
CA PHE A 263 -4.20 6.48 -4.62
C PHE A 263 -4.97 5.60 -5.61
N ILE A 264 -4.65 5.75 -6.89
CA ILE A 264 -5.15 4.92 -7.99
C ILE A 264 -4.08 3.91 -8.36
N GLY A 265 -4.41 2.62 -8.29
CA GLY A 265 -3.60 1.51 -8.75
C GLY A 265 -4.11 0.97 -10.07
N ALA A 266 -3.20 0.80 -11.03
CA ALA A 266 -3.48 0.20 -12.32
C ALA A 266 -2.25 -0.64 -12.75
N GLY A 267 -2.35 -1.96 -12.69
CA GLY A 267 -1.20 -2.84 -12.92
C GLY A 267 -0.18 -2.73 -11.77
N GLU A 268 1.05 -2.35 -12.09
CA GLU A 268 2.14 -2.06 -11.16
C GLU A 268 2.26 -0.56 -10.84
N THR A 269 1.54 0.26 -11.59
CA THR A 269 1.54 1.71 -11.48
C THR A 269 0.60 2.16 -10.37
N ILE A 270 1.11 3.04 -9.50
CA ILE A 270 0.32 3.74 -8.48
C ILE A 270 0.43 5.22 -8.72
N ILE A 271 -0.71 5.91 -8.74
CA ILE A 271 -0.85 7.32 -9.00
C ILE A 271 -1.51 7.97 -7.79
N GLU A 272 -0.82 8.92 -7.17
CA GLU A 272 -1.38 9.79 -6.14
C GLU A 272 -2.13 10.94 -6.83
N VAL A 273 -3.36 11.21 -6.38
CA VAL A 273 -4.19 12.30 -6.88
C VAL A 273 -4.16 13.44 -5.89
N ARG A 274 -3.77 14.63 -6.34
CA ARG A 274 -3.84 15.88 -5.57
C ARG A 274 -4.83 16.81 -6.23
N LEU A 275 -5.98 17.01 -5.62
CA LEU A 275 -6.94 18.00 -6.09
C LEU A 275 -6.34 19.39 -5.88
N LEU A 276 -6.38 20.22 -6.91
CA LEU A 276 -5.94 21.59 -6.85
C LEU A 276 -7.15 22.47 -6.55
N SER A 277 -7.00 23.36 -5.57
CA SER A 277 -8.07 24.29 -5.21
C SER A 277 -8.44 25.12 -6.42
N ARG A 278 -9.70 25.03 -6.84
CA ARG A 278 -10.26 25.92 -7.84
C ARG A 278 -10.35 27.29 -7.20
N ARG A 279 -9.56 28.24 -7.71
CA ARG A 279 -9.57 29.62 -7.24
C ARG A 279 -10.31 30.49 -8.24
#